data_AF-A0A914U4U2-F1
#
_entry.id   AF-A0A914U4U2-F1
#
_cell.length_a   1.000
_cell.length_b   1.000
_cell.length_c   1.000
_cell.angle_alpha   90.00
_cell.angle_beta   90.00
_cell.angle_gamma   90.00
#
_symmetry.space_group_name_H-M   'P 1'
#
loop_
_entity.id
_entity.type
_entity.pdbx_description
1 polymer ?
#
loop_
_entity_poly.entity_id
_entity_poly.type
_entity_poly.pdbx_seq_one_letter_code
_entity_poly.pdbx_strand_id
1 'polypeptide(L)'
;MNFVIIFSLLFSSTYGFYLREHSNVKRQAVDESKIQFSCGVSDFQGVRLGDEIPWKKNKVTYMILVESKKLSKDVVRKILRQAFNTWSAEIPRDFIEVEDLNSADIRIKFVTGEHGDPAPFVKNSNVFAHADPSGVLHFNDDIVWKVYSNNDKVQYKEIDIFWVALHELGHVLGLAHNPKVPESVMESIYKSPMDSRGLYREPRLIPADVDDIREIYGAKTG
;
A
#
# COMPACT_ATOMS: atom_id res chain seq x y z
N MET A 1 67.00 -36.93 5.69
CA MET A 1 67.30 -35.51 5.38
C MET A 1 65.99 -34.86 4.95
N ASN A 2 65.49 -33.95 5.80
CA ASN A 2 64.50 -32.87 5.60
C ASN A 2 63.26 -33.03 4.71
N PHE A 3 62.12 -32.74 5.36
CA PHE A 3 60.83 -32.25 4.85
C PHE A 3 60.96 -31.18 3.75
N VAL A 4 60.02 -31.18 2.79
CA VAL A 4 59.09 -30.05 2.51
C VAL A 4 57.81 -30.60 1.87
N ILE A 5 56.68 -30.32 2.50
CA ILE A 5 55.32 -30.48 1.96
C ILE A 5 54.99 -29.21 1.17
N ILE A 6 54.63 -29.32 -0.11
CA ILE A 6 53.89 -28.29 -0.83
C ILE A 6 52.57 -28.91 -1.27
N PHE A 7 51.49 -28.59 -0.54
CA PHE A 7 50.13 -28.83 -0.99
C PHE A 7 49.79 -27.77 -2.04
N SER A 8 49.80 -28.16 -3.32
CA SER A 8 49.06 -27.46 -4.37
C SER A 8 48.38 -28.50 -5.23
N LEU A 9 47.37 -29.15 -4.65
CA LEU A 9 46.42 -29.95 -5.41
C LEU A 9 45.33 -29.02 -5.93
N LEU A 10 45.44 -28.77 -7.23
CA LEU A 10 44.35 -28.48 -8.15
C LEU A 10 43.16 -29.39 -7.83
N PHE A 11 42.19 -28.87 -7.07
CA PHE A 11 40.89 -29.52 -6.95
C PHE A 11 39.95 -29.01 -8.04
N SER A 12 39.91 -29.83 -9.08
CA SER A 12 38.71 -30.38 -9.68
C SER A 12 37.72 -29.40 -10.29
N SER A 13 37.59 -29.53 -11.61
CA SER A 13 36.59 -28.99 -12.53
C SER A 13 35.13 -29.37 -12.21
N THR A 14 34.82 -29.81 -10.99
CA THR A 14 33.47 -30.18 -10.56
C THR A 14 32.68 -29.00 -9.99
N TYR A 15 33.34 -27.96 -9.44
CA TYR A 15 32.65 -26.74 -8.98
C TYR A 15 32.17 -25.84 -10.15
N GLY A 16 32.91 -25.83 -11.26
CA GLY A 16 32.54 -25.09 -12.47
C GLY A 16 31.42 -25.73 -13.29
N PHE A 17 31.18 -27.03 -13.13
CA PHE A 17 30.08 -27.74 -13.79
C PHE A 17 28.78 -27.69 -12.97
N TYR A 18 28.87 -27.69 -11.63
CA TYR A 18 27.70 -27.56 -10.75
C TYR A 18 27.00 -26.19 -10.84
N LEU A 19 27.75 -25.12 -11.13
CA LEU A 19 27.18 -23.79 -11.38
C LEU A 19 26.75 -23.55 -12.84
N ARG A 20 26.95 -24.51 -13.74
CA ARG A 20 26.55 -24.41 -15.15
C ARG A 20 25.29 -25.22 -15.50
N GLU A 21 24.91 -26.22 -14.71
CA GLU A 21 23.63 -26.93 -14.90
C GLU A 21 22.43 -26.29 -14.18
N HIS A 22 22.64 -25.43 -13.18
CA HIS A 22 21.54 -24.74 -12.49
C HIS A 22 21.26 -23.30 -12.97
N SER A 23 21.97 -22.81 -14.00
CA SER A 23 21.71 -21.47 -14.58
C SER A 23 20.70 -21.47 -15.73
N ASN A 24 20.07 -22.62 -16.01
CA ASN A 24 18.96 -22.73 -16.98
C ASN A 24 17.58 -22.74 -16.31
N VAL A 25 17.39 -21.95 -15.25
CA VAL A 25 16.04 -21.41 -15.03
C VAL A 25 15.82 -20.47 -16.20
N LYS A 26 15.16 -20.96 -17.26
CA LYS A 26 14.51 -20.09 -18.23
C LYS A 26 13.77 -19.07 -17.37
N ARG A 27 14.17 -17.80 -17.43
CA ARG A 27 13.32 -16.71 -16.97
C ARG A 27 12.07 -16.85 -17.80
N GLN A 28 11.10 -17.57 -17.26
CA GLN A 28 9.76 -17.58 -17.79
C GLN A 28 9.40 -16.10 -17.79
N ALA A 29 9.11 -15.55 -18.96
CA ALA A 29 8.57 -14.21 -19.05
C ALA A 29 7.42 -14.18 -18.03
N VAL A 30 7.58 -13.39 -16.97
CA VAL A 30 6.47 -13.14 -16.06
C VAL A 30 5.38 -12.63 -16.98
N ASP A 31 4.26 -13.33 -17.01
CA ASP A 31 3.10 -12.85 -17.74
C ASP A 31 2.74 -11.53 -17.08
N GLU A 32 3.16 -10.46 -17.73
CA GLU A 32 3.08 -9.11 -17.21
C GLU A 32 1.61 -8.76 -16.93
N SER A 33 0.65 -9.39 -17.63
CA SER A 33 -0.79 -9.27 -17.42
C SER A 33 -1.32 -9.92 -16.12
N LYS A 34 -0.47 -10.66 -15.40
CA LYS A 34 -0.78 -11.32 -14.11
C LYS A 34 -0.05 -10.71 -12.91
N ILE A 35 0.61 -9.57 -13.10
CA ILE A 35 1.23 -8.83 -11.99
C ILE A 35 0.13 -8.30 -11.08
N GLN A 36 0.01 -8.92 -9.91
CA GLN A 36 -0.95 -8.54 -8.89
C GLN A 36 -0.29 -7.57 -7.92
N PHE A 37 -0.89 -6.38 -7.79
CA PHE A 37 -0.49 -5.38 -6.81
C PHE A 37 -1.26 -5.58 -5.51
N SER A 38 -0.62 -5.32 -4.39
CA SER A 38 -1.23 -5.53 -3.06
C SER A 38 -0.77 -4.48 -2.06
N CYS A 39 -1.52 -4.35 -0.97
CA CYS A 39 -1.12 -3.61 0.20
C CYS A 39 0.09 -4.28 0.86
N GLY A 40 0.95 -3.48 1.50
CA GLY A 40 2.12 -3.91 2.25
C GLY A 40 1.83 -4.26 3.71
N VAL A 41 0.63 -3.98 4.21
CA VAL A 41 0.21 -4.34 5.57
C VAL A 41 -0.01 -5.84 5.65
N SER A 42 0.53 -6.50 6.68
CA SER A 42 0.39 -7.94 6.84
C SER A 42 -1.03 -8.32 7.28
N ASP A 43 -1.61 -9.34 6.64
CA ASP A 43 -2.90 -9.92 7.05
C ASP A 43 -2.91 -10.40 8.52
N PHE A 44 -1.75 -10.77 9.06
CA PHE A 44 -1.58 -11.20 10.45
C PHE A 44 -1.39 -10.03 11.43
N GLN A 45 -1.04 -8.83 10.95
CA GLN A 45 -0.98 -7.61 11.75
C GLN A 45 -2.36 -6.97 11.96
N GLY A 46 -3.38 -7.42 11.21
CA GLY A 46 -4.78 -7.05 11.37
C GLY A 46 -5.48 -7.62 12.62
N VAL A 47 -4.76 -8.34 13.49
CA VAL A 47 -5.24 -8.53 14.86
C VAL A 47 -5.24 -7.14 15.49
N ARG A 48 -6.44 -6.55 15.64
CA ARG A 48 -6.70 -5.31 16.41
C ARG A 48 -5.55 -5.06 17.37
N LEU A 49 -4.74 -4.03 17.12
CA LEU A 49 -3.61 -3.64 17.97
C LEU A 49 -4.17 -3.32 19.37
N GLY A 50 -4.40 -4.36 20.18
CA GLY A 50 -5.27 -4.29 21.34
C GLY A 50 -6.70 -3.84 21.03
N ASP A 51 -7.55 -3.85 22.03
CA ASP A 51 -8.89 -3.23 21.97
C ASP A 51 -8.83 -1.68 21.89
N GLU A 52 -7.71 -1.09 21.47
CA GLU A 52 -7.49 0.35 21.52
C GLU A 52 -7.89 1.03 20.21
N ILE A 53 -8.90 1.90 20.30
CA ILE A 53 -9.36 2.74 19.20
C ILE A 53 -8.27 3.77 18.86
N PRO A 54 -7.74 3.81 17.61
CA PRO A 54 -6.62 4.68 17.23
C PRO A 54 -6.88 6.18 17.48
N TRP A 55 -8.07 6.66 17.12
CA TRP A 55 -8.40 8.09 17.19
C TRP A 55 -9.58 8.34 18.13
N LYS A 56 -9.29 8.64 19.40
CA LYS A 56 -10.32 8.95 20.42
C LYS A 56 -10.92 10.35 20.27
N LYS A 57 -10.19 11.28 19.65
CA LYS A 57 -10.65 12.66 19.39
C LYS A 57 -11.45 12.75 18.09
N ASN A 58 -12.39 13.69 18.02
CA ASN A 58 -13.21 13.90 16.83
C ASN A 58 -12.43 14.54 15.68
N LYS A 59 -11.53 15.49 15.98
CA LYS A 59 -10.71 16.17 14.98
C LYS A 59 -9.35 15.48 14.89
N VAL A 60 -9.12 14.79 13.78
CA VAL A 60 -7.85 14.13 13.45
C VAL A 60 -7.14 14.96 12.40
N THR A 61 -5.87 15.25 12.59
CA THR A 61 -5.07 16.10 11.69
C THR A 61 -4.18 15.24 10.80
N TYR A 62 -3.94 15.69 9.58
CA TYR A 62 -3.01 15.01 8.68
C TYR A 62 -2.09 16.00 7.96
N MET A 63 -0.91 15.52 7.56
CA MET A 63 0.07 16.31 6.80
C MET A 63 0.74 15.46 5.73
N ILE A 64 0.93 16.04 4.55
CA ILE A 64 1.76 15.47 3.48
C ILE A 64 3.21 15.92 3.71
N LEU A 65 4.05 15.02 4.23
CA LEU A 65 5.44 15.32 4.57
C LEU A 65 6.38 15.21 3.38
N VAL A 66 6.15 14.22 2.54
CA VAL A 66 6.93 13.99 1.32
C VAL A 66 5.94 13.87 0.17
N GLU A 67 6.03 14.82 -0.76
CA GLU A 67 5.16 14.90 -1.93
C GLU A 67 5.62 13.90 -3.01
N SER A 68 4.68 13.40 -3.81
CA SER A 68 5.02 12.53 -4.96
C SER A 68 5.88 13.28 -5.98
N LYS A 69 6.84 12.58 -6.58
CA LYS A 69 7.62 13.11 -7.72
C LYS A 69 6.87 13.00 -9.04
N LYS A 70 5.78 12.22 -9.09
CA LYS A 70 5.02 11.88 -10.31
C LYS A 70 3.67 12.58 -10.41
N LEU A 71 3.12 13.04 -9.29
CA LEU A 71 1.83 13.75 -9.23
C LEU A 71 2.01 15.17 -8.72
N SER A 72 1.22 16.11 -9.24
CA SER A 72 1.18 17.46 -8.69
C SER A 72 0.57 17.47 -7.28
N LYS A 73 1.04 18.37 -6.42
CA LYS A 73 0.54 18.52 -5.05
C LYS A 73 -0.97 18.71 -4.96
N ASP A 74 -1.56 19.50 -5.87
CA ASP A 74 -3.00 19.77 -5.86
C ASP A 74 -3.84 18.52 -6.15
N VAL A 75 -3.37 17.68 -7.07
CA VAL A 75 -3.98 16.38 -7.36
C VAL A 75 -3.92 15.48 -6.13
N VAL A 76 -2.75 15.36 -5.49
CA VAL A 76 -2.58 14.56 -4.27
C VAL A 76 -3.50 15.04 -3.15
N ARG A 77 -3.51 16.35 -2.87
CA ARG A 77 -4.39 16.96 -1.85
C ARG A 77 -5.87 16.72 -2.14
N LYS A 78 -6.29 16.84 -3.41
CA LYS A 78 -7.68 16.58 -3.80
C LYS A 78 -8.08 15.13 -3.52
N ILE A 79 -7.24 14.17 -3.91
CA ILE A 79 -7.49 12.74 -3.74
C ILE A 79 -7.54 12.36 -2.27
N LEU A 80 -6.56 12.80 -1.47
CA LEU A 80 -6.53 12.53 -0.04
C LEU A 80 -7.75 13.12 0.67
N ARG A 81 -8.12 14.37 0.34
CA ARG A 81 -9.33 15.00 0.88
C ARG A 81 -10.59 14.23 0.52
N GLN A 82 -10.68 13.72 -0.71
CA GLN A 82 -11.80 12.87 -1.12
C GLN A 82 -11.85 11.58 -0.29
N ALA A 83 -10.73 10.90 -0.07
CA ALA A 83 -10.66 9.68 0.71
C ALA A 83 -11.00 9.92 2.19
N PHE A 84 -10.45 10.95 2.80
CA PHE A 84 -10.79 11.37 4.16
C PHE A 84 -12.27 11.75 4.31
N ASN A 85 -12.83 12.50 3.37
CA ASN A 85 -14.25 12.85 3.39
C ASN A 85 -15.15 11.62 3.25
N THR A 86 -14.73 10.62 2.47
CA THR A 86 -15.47 9.37 2.30
C THR A 86 -15.60 8.62 3.64
N TRP A 87 -14.50 8.49 4.40
CA TRP A 87 -14.56 7.92 5.75
C TRP A 87 -15.32 8.82 6.73
N SER A 88 -15.05 10.13 6.72
CA SER A 88 -15.69 11.11 7.62
C SER A 88 -17.21 11.20 7.44
N ALA A 89 -17.76 10.77 6.30
CA ALA A 89 -19.21 10.69 6.10
C ALA A 89 -19.86 9.61 6.98
N GLU A 90 -19.14 8.52 7.30
CA GLU A 90 -19.71 7.35 7.96
C GLU A 90 -19.51 7.32 9.48
N ILE A 91 -18.48 8.03 9.97
CA ILE A 91 -18.06 8.04 11.38
C ILE A 91 -17.90 9.47 11.94
N PRO A 92 -17.98 9.66 13.27
CA PRO A 92 -17.83 10.98 13.91
C PRO A 92 -16.35 11.42 14.00
N ARG A 93 -15.63 11.37 12.87
CA ARG A 93 -14.25 11.83 12.74
C ARG A 93 -14.13 12.81 11.59
N ASP A 94 -13.60 13.99 11.89
CA ASP A 94 -13.30 15.03 10.90
C ASP A 94 -11.79 15.08 10.70
N PHE A 95 -11.37 15.15 9.44
CA PHE A 95 -9.95 15.15 9.07
C PHE A 95 -9.53 16.53 8.57
N ILE A 96 -8.45 17.06 9.12
CA ILE A 96 -8.01 18.43 8.86
C ILE A 96 -6.55 18.41 8.40
N GLU A 97 -6.29 18.93 7.19
CA GLU A 97 -4.93 19.14 6.72
C GLU A 97 -4.26 20.24 7.55
N VAL A 98 -3.05 19.98 8.03
CA VAL A 98 -2.22 20.94 8.76
C VAL A 98 -0.86 21.08 8.10
N GLU A 99 -0.23 22.24 8.30
CA GLU A 99 1.12 22.52 7.78
C GLU A 99 2.22 22.36 8.84
N ASP A 100 1.85 22.24 10.12
CA ASP A 100 2.79 22.04 11.23
C ASP A 100 2.98 20.56 11.57
N LEU A 101 4.21 20.06 11.42
CA LEU A 101 4.59 18.68 11.68
C LEU A 101 4.25 18.21 13.11
N ASN A 102 4.38 19.10 14.10
CA ASN A 102 4.13 18.75 15.50
C ASN A 102 2.64 18.57 15.80
N SER A 103 1.78 19.10 14.93
CA SER A 103 0.32 19.04 15.08
C SER A 103 -0.33 17.90 14.29
N ALA A 104 0.41 17.19 13.44
CA ALA A 104 -0.12 16.15 12.56
C ALA A 104 -0.23 14.79 13.27
N ASP A 105 -1.44 14.23 13.33
CA ASP A 105 -1.66 12.85 13.78
C ASP A 105 -1.25 11.84 12.70
N ILE A 106 -1.70 12.09 11.46
CA ILE A 106 -1.44 11.22 10.31
C ILE A 106 -0.37 11.87 9.43
N ARG A 107 0.72 11.14 9.19
CA ARG A 107 1.88 11.57 8.40
C ARG A 107 1.94 10.78 7.11
N ILE A 108 1.73 11.48 6.00
CA ILE A 108 1.67 10.89 4.67
C ILE A 108 2.99 11.14 3.94
N LYS A 109 3.58 10.09 3.36
CA LYS A 109 4.79 10.21 2.54
C LYS A 109 4.67 9.45 1.22
N PHE A 110 5.19 10.03 0.15
CA PHE A 110 5.48 9.33 -1.10
C PHE A 110 6.98 9.03 -1.15
N VAL A 111 7.35 7.76 -1.03
CA VAL A 111 8.74 7.31 -0.80
C VAL A 111 9.07 6.04 -1.60
N THR A 112 10.35 5.71 -1.71
CA THR A 112 10.85 4.55 -2.48
C THR A 112 11.95 3.85 -1.68
N GLY A 113 12.12 2.54 -1.84
CA GLY A 113 13.23 1.84 -1.18
C GLY A 113 13.16 1.89 0.34
N GLU A 114 14.32 1.98 0.99
CA GLU A 114 14.45 2.26 2.43
C GLU A 114 14.01 3.70 2.76
N HIS A 115 13.09 3.85 3.70
CA HIS A 115 12.48 5.17 3.99
C HIS A 115 12.18 5.42 5.48
N GLY A 116 12.93 4.75 6.36
CA GLY A 116 12.99 5.09 7.79
C GLY A 116 11.96 4.38 8.67
N ASP A 117 11.27 3.37 8.16
CA ASP A 117 10.51 2.39 8.93
C ASP A 117 10.99 0.95 8.62
N PRO A 118 10.51 -0.07 9.33
CA PRO A 118 10.88 -1.47 9.08
C PRO A 118 10.27 -2.12 7.82
N ALA A 119 9.56 -1.37 6.97
CA ALA A 119 8.82 -1.88 5.82
C ALA A 119 9.29 -1.23 4.50
N PRO A 120 10.53 -1.46 4.07
CA PRO A 120 11.05 -0.83 2.85
C PRO A 120 10.32 -1.29 1.59
N PHE A 121 10.13 -0.37 0.63
CA PHE A 121 9.60 -0.72 -0.68
C PHE A 121 10.69 -1.37 -1.54
N VAL A 122 10.65 -2.70 -1.64
CA VAL A 122 11.62 -3.44 -2.46
C VAL A 122 11.42 -3.09 -3.93
N LYS A 123 12.52 -2.82 -4.64
CA LYS A 123 12.49 -2.51 -6.08
C LYS A 123 11.80 -3.62 -6.87
N ASN A 124 10.92 -3.23 -7.79
CA ASN A 124 10.08 -4.14 -8.58
C ASN A 124 9.09 -4.99 -7.75
N SER A 125 8.88 -4.68 -6.48
CA SER A 125 7.72 -5.22 -5.76
C SER A 125 6.43 -4.59 -6.30
N ASN A 126 5.33 -5.30 -6.13
CA ASN A 126 4.00 -4.81 -6.48
C ASN A 126 3.27 -4.25 -5.25
N VAL A 127 4.01 -3.93 -4.18
CA VAL A 127 3.46 -3.31 -2.98
C VAL A 127 3.21 -1.84 -3.29
N PHE A 128 1.95 -1.42 -3.21
CA PHE A 128 1.58 -0.06 -3.61
C PHE A 128 1.71 0.97 -2.47
N ALA A 129 1.48 0.56 -1.24
CA ALA A 129 1.54 1.39 -0.05
C ALA A 129 1.53 0.50 1.20
N HIS A 130 1.76 1.12 2.36
CA HIS A 130 1.44 0.54 3.66
C HIS A 130 1.07 1.64 4.64
N ALA A 131 0.35 1.26 5.68
CA ALA A 131 -0.08 2.15 6.74
C ALA A 131 -0.18 1.40 8.08
N ASP A 132 -0.23 2.16 9.17
CA ASP A 132 -0.54 1.60 10.48
C ASP A 132 -1.37 2.56 11.35
N PRO A 133 -2.02 2.04 12.41
CA PRO A 133 -2.86 2.85 13.29
C PRO A 133 -2.13 3.89 14.15
N SER A 134 -0.80 3.99 14.10
CA SER A 134 -0.04 5.08 14.74
C SER A 134 -0.04 6.37 13.92
N GLY A 135 -0.71 6.37 12.75
CA GLY A 135 -0.80 7.51 11.85
C GLY A 135 0.28 7.53 10.77
N VAL A 136 0.90 6.40 10.47
CA VAL A 136 1.82 6.26 9.34
C VAL A 136 1.04 5.87 8.09
N LEU A 137 1.28 6.57 6.98
CA LEU A 137 0.77 6.21 5.66
C LEU A 137 1.84 6.51 4.61
N HIS A 138 2.42 5.47 4.03
CA HIS A 138 3.45 5.59 3.00
C HIS A 138 2.95 5.03 1.66
N PHE A 139 2.98 5.86 0.62
CA PHE A 139 2.75 5.47 -0.76
C PHE A 139 4.08 5.15 -1.43
N ASN A 140 4.14 4.03 -2.15
CA ASN A 140 5.31 3.67 -2.93
C ASN A 140 5.40 4.53 -4.20
N ASP A 141 6.31 5.51 -4.21
CA ASP A 141 6.49 6.43 -5.34
C ASP A 141 7.19 5.76 -6.54
N ASP A 142 7.55 4.47 -6.48
CA ASP A 142 7.93 3.66 -7.65
C ASP A 142 6.70 3.23 -8.48
N ILE A 143 5.50 3.21 -7.89
CA ILE A 143 4.24 2.87 -8.57
C ILE A 143 3.87 3.94 -9.60
N VAL A 144 3.17 3.51 -10.66
CA VAL A 144 2.60 4.42 -11.65
C VAL A 144 1.19 4.80 -11.19
N TRP A 145 1.09 5.93 -10.49
CA TRP A 145 -0.18 6.45 -9.99
C TRP A 145 -1.02 7.07 -11.10
N LYS A 146 -2.31 6.75 -11.12
CA LYS A 146 -3.29 7.29 -12.06
C LYS A 146 -4.52 7.77 -11.29
N VAL A 147 -5.02 8.94 -11.66
CA VAL A 147 -6.37 9.38 -11.30
C VAL A 147 -7.28 9.01 -12.45
N TYR A 148 -8.24 8.14 -12.20
CA TYR A 148 -9.16 7.63 -13.22
C TYR A 148 -10.44 8.46 -13.32
N SER A 149 -11.04 8.42 -14.50
CA SER A 149 -12.33 9.01 -14.85
C SER A 149 -13.02 8.13 -15.90
N ASN A 150 -14.31 8.38 -16.16
CA ASN A 150 -15.11 7.56 -17.10
C ASN A 150 -14.55 7.46 -18.52
N ASN A 151 -13.67 8.38 -18.92
CA ASN A 151 -13.08 8.40 -20.27
C ASN A 151 -11.68 7.79 -20.33
N ASP A 152 -11.12 7.38 -19.19
CA ASP A 152 -9.80 6.76 -19.14
C ASP A 152 -9.86 5.29 -19.55
N LYS A 153 -8.75 4.80 -20.11
CA LYS A 153 -8.51 3.37 -20.31
C LYS A 153 -7.42 2.94 -19.34
N VAL A 154 -7.53 1.73 -18.80
CA VAL A 154 -6.48 1.16 -17.95
C VAL A 154 -5.25 0.92 -18.80
N GLN A 155 -4.13 1.54 -18.43
CA GLN A 155 -2.84 1.19 -19.00
C GLN A 155 -2.10 0.23 -18.08
N TYR A 156 -1.09 -0.41 -18.65
CA TYR A 156 -0.28 -1.39 -17.94
C TYR A 156 0.39 -0.78 -16.70
N LYS A 157 0.25 -1.44 -15.54
CA LYS A 157 0.80 -1.05 -14.23
C LYS A 157 0.26 0.26 -13.62
N GLU A 158 -0.78 0.87 -14.20
CA GLU A 158 -1.43 2.04 -13.60
C GLU A 158 -2.32 1.65 -12.41
N ILE A 159 -2.05 2.24 -11.25
CA ILE A 159 -2.81 2.01 -10.01
C ILE A 159 -3.62 3.26 -9.67
N ASP A 160 -4.90 3.06 -9.36
CA ASP A 160 -5.81 4.11 -8.93
C ASP A 160 -5.40 4.62 -7.54
N ILE A 161 -4.84 5.82 -7.51
CA ILE A 161 -4.39 6.43 -6.25
C ILE A 161 -5.56 6.74 -5.30
N PHE A 162 -6.77 6.98 -5.81
CA PHE A 162 -7.92 7.21 -4.96
C PHE A 162 -8.34 5.93 -4.23
N TRP A 163 -8.36 4.79 -4.93
CA TRP A 163 -8.63 3.50 -4.30
C TRP A 163 -7.60 3.18 -3.22
N VAL A 164 -6.30 3.36 -3.51
CA VAL A 164 -5.23 3.10 -2.53
C VAL A 164 -5.32 4.04 -1.34
N ALA A 165 -5.54 5.33 -1.55
CA ALA A 165 -5.71 6.28 -0.45
C ALA A 165 -6.91 5.91 0.44
N LEU A 166 -8.02 5.47 -0.16
CA LEU A 166 -9.21 5.04 0.59
C LEU A 166 -8.92 3.78 1.41
N HIS A 167 -8.23 2.79 0.83
CA HIS A 167 -7.80 1.55 1.47
C HIS A 167 -6.85 1.80 2.65
N GLU A 168 -5.73 2.49 2.42
CA GLU A 168 -4.72 2.72 3.45
C GLU A 168 -5.24 3.56 4.62
N LEU A 169 -6.18 4.48 4.36
CA LEU A 169 -6.87 5.20 5.43
C LEU A 169 -7.73 4.29 6.30
N GLY A 170 -8.27 3.20 5.76
CA GLY A 170 -8.92 2.18 6.57
C GLY A 170 -7.96 1.57 7.61
N HIS A 171 -6.72 1.26 7.21
CA HIS A 171 -5.69 0.81 8.14
C HIS A 171 -5.30 1.86 9.18
N VAL A 172 -5.10 3.12 8.75
CA VAL A 172 -4.88 4.24 9.70
C VAL A 172 -6.01 4.36 10.71
N LEU A 173 -7.24 4.05 10.30
CA LEU A 173 -8.43 4.06 11.16
C LEU A 173 -8.60 2.79 12.00
N GLY A 174 -7.77 1.76 11.81
CA GLY A 174 -7.79 0.53 12.59
C GLY A 174 -8.51 -0.65 11.94
N LEU A 175 -8.91 -0.55 10.67
CA LEU A 175 -9.45 -1.68 9.91
C LEU A 175 -8.34 -2.64 9.50
N ALA A 176 -8.63 -3.94 9.59
CA ALA A 176 -7.83 -4.99 8.99
C ALA A 176 -8.30 -5.26 7.55
N HIS A 177 -7.53 -6.05 6.81
CA HIS A 177 -8.01 -6.57 5.53
C HIS A 177 -9.26 -7.41 5.70
N ASN A 178 -10.16 -7.38 4.70
CA ASN A 178 -11.36 -8.18 4.65
C ASN A 178 -11.34 -9.17 3.46
N PRO A 179 -10.61 -10.31 3.57
CA PRO A 179 -10.46 -11.26 2.46
C PRO A 179 -11.74 -12.04 2.13
N LYS A 180 -12.79 -11.90 2.94
CA LYS A 180 -14.08 -12.58 2.75
C LYS A 180 -15.01 -11.80 1.83
N VAL A 181 -14.75 -10.51 1.60
CA VAL A 181 -15.61 -9.62 0.81
C VAL A 181 -14.79 -9.01 -0.33
N PRO A 182 -14.76 -9.66 -1.51
CA PRO A 182 -13.94 -9.23 -2.63
C PRO A 182 -14.19 -7.78 -3.09
N GLU A 183 -15.39 -7.26 -2.86
CA GLU A 183 -15.75 -5.90 -3.26
C GLU A 183 -15.35 -4.84 -2.22
N SER A 184 -14.89 -5.25 -1.04
CA SER A 184 -14.43 -4.36 0.03
C SER A 184 -13.26 -3.49 -0.45
N VAL A 185 -13.24 -2.23 -0.02
CA VAL A 185 -12.04 -1.41 -0.21
C VAL A 185 -10.87 -1.96 0.60
N MET A 186 -11.13 -2.69 1.69
CA MET A 186 -10.12 -3.35 2.55
C MET A 186 -9.68 -4.72 2.02
N GLU A 187 -9.96 -5.07 0.76
CA GLU A 187 -9.30 -6.18 0.09
C GLU A 187 -7.80 -5.87 -0.07
N SER A 188 -6.91 -6.79 0.29
CA SER A 188 -5.45 -6.56 0.24
C SER A 188 -4.90 -6.50 -1.18
N ILE A 189 -5.63 -7.09 -2.12
CA ILE A 189 -5.27 -7.21 -3.53
C ILE A 189 -5.94 -6.10 -4.35
N TYR A 190 -5.14 -5.34 -5.10
CA TYR A 190 -5.65 -4.35 -6.05
C TYR A 190 -6.44 -5.02 -7.17
N LYS A 191 -7.62 -4.49 -7.45
CA LYS A 191 -8.52 -4.94 -8.52
C LYS A 191 -8.62 -3.87 -9.60
N SER A 192 -8.98 -4.30 -10.81
CA SER A 192 -9.18 -3.38 -11.93
C SER A 192 -10.12 -2.23 -11.53
N PRO A 193 -9.77 -0.98 -11.86
CA PRO A 193 -10.61 0.18 -11.62
C PRO A 193 -11.74 0.28 -12.67
N MET A 194 -11.83 -0.64 -13.62
CA MET A 194 -12.88 -0.67 -14.64
C MET A 194 -13.90 -1.78 -14.39
N ASP A 195 -15.16 -1.50 -14.70
CA ASP A 195 -16.21 -2.52 -14.78
C ASP A 195 -16.11 -3.36 -16.06
N SER A 196 -17.00 -4.34 -16.21
CA SER A 196 -17.05 -5.23 -17.39
C SER A 196 -17.36 -4.52 -18.71
N ARG A 197 -17.81 -3.26 -18.66
CA ARG A 197 -18.09 -2.41 -19.83
C ARG A 197 -16.93 -1.46 -20.13
N GLY A 198 -15.84 -1.51 -19.34
CA GLY A 198 -14.70 -0.62 -19.48
C GLY A 198 -14.95 0.78 -18.92
N LEU A 199 -15.97 0.96 -18.07
CA LEU A 199 -16.25 2.22 -17.40
C LEU A 199 -15.56 2.27 -16.04
N TYR A 200 -15.12 3.46 -15.63
CA TYR A 200 -14.52 3.65 -14.33
C TYR A 200 -15.49 3.28 -13.20
N ARG A 201 -15.07 2.32 -12.38
CA ARG A 201 -15.73 1.92 -11.15
C ARG A 201 -15.10 2.70 -10.00
N GLU A 202 -15.65 3.88 -9.77
CA GLU A 202 -15.22 4.74 -8.66
C GLU A 202 -15.25 3.98 -7.33
N PRO A 203 -14.14 3.96 -6.55
CA PRO A 203 -14.06 3.38 -5.22
C PRO A 203 -15.11 3.97 -4.27
N ARG A 204 -15.78 3.10 -3.52
CA ARG A 204 -16.81 3.46 -2.53
C ARG A 204 -16.75 2.47 -1.38
N LEU A 205 -17.16 2.93 -0.20
CA LEU A 205 -17.38 2.04 0.95
C LEU A 205 -18.63 1.21 0.69
N ILE A 206 -18.49 -0.11 0.78
CA ILE A 206 -19.63 -1.03 0.75
C ILE A 206 -20.19 -1.22 2.18
N PRO A 207 -21.40 -1.79 2.35
CA PRO A 207 -21.97 -1.97 3.69
C PRO A 207 -21.04 -2.67 4.68
N ALA A 208 -20.26 -3.66 4.24
CA ALA A 208 -19.29 -4.33 5.11
C ALA A 208 -18.20 -3.37 5.64
N ASP A 209 -17.63 -2.51 4.78
CA ASP A 209 -16.64 -1.51 5.20
C ASP A 209 -17.24 -0.50 6.20
N VAL A 210 -18.50 -0.12 5.97
CA VAL A 210 -19.25 0.82 6.81
C VAL A 210 -19.58 0.20 8.18
N ASP A 211 -19.99 -1.06 8.20
CA ASP A 211 -20.28 -1.78 9.44
C ASP A 211 -19.00 -1.97 10.27
N ASP A 212 -17.90 -2.39 9.62
CA ASP A 212 -16.61 -2.61 10.27
C ASP A 212 -16.07 -1.31 10.91
N ILE A 213 -16.13 -0.18 10.18
CA ILE A 213 -15.62 1.10 10.71
C ILE A 213 -16.52 1.68 11.82
N ARG A 214 -17.84 1.44 11.75
CA ARG A 214 -18.78 1.86 12.78
C ARG A 214 -18.70 1.01 14.04
N GLU A 215 -18.22 -0.23 13.95
CA GLU A 215 -17.88 -1.01 15.15
C GLU A 215 -16.78 -0.33 15.98
N ILE A 216 -15.83 0.36 15.30
CA ILE A 216 -14.73 1.06 15.97
C ILE A 216 -15.17 2.43 16.50
N TYR A 217 -15.86 3.25 15.70
CA TYR A 217 -16.10 4.66 16.01
C TYR A 217 -17.56 5.04 16.29
N GLY A 218 -18.50 4.12 16.06
CA GLY A 218 -19.92 4.43 15.99
C GLY A 218 -20.31 5.17 14.70
N ALA A 219 -21.61 5.27 14.45
CA ALA A 219 -22.15 6.03 13.33
C ALA A 219 -22.06 7.54 13.59
N LYS A 220 -21.82 8.32 12.53
CA LYS A 220 -21.96 9.77 12.58
C LYS A 220 -23.42 10.13 12.88
N THR A 221 -23.67 10.81 14.00
CA THR A 221 -24.97 11.42 14.28
C THR A 221 -25.00 12.82 13.68
N GLY A 222 -26.08 13.13 12.95
CA GLY A 222 -26.30 14.42 12.31
C GLY A 222 -26.67 15.54 13.28
#